data_AF-A0A1G0ZLI0-F1
#
_entry.id   AF-A0A1G0ZLI0-F1
#
_cell.length_a   1.000
_cell.length_b   1.000
_cell.length_c   1.000
_cell.angle_alpha   90.00
_cell.angle_beta   90.00
_cell.angle_gamma   90.00
#
_symmetry.space_group_name_H-M   'P 1'
#
loop_
_entity.id
_entity.type
_entity.pdbx_description
1 polymer ?
#
loop_
_entity_poly.entity_id
_entity_poly.type
_entity_poly.pdbx_seq_one_letter_code
_entity_poly.pdbx_strand_id
1 'polypeptide(L)' 'MTTDTVTKSCWTCNFHDGWGPDTFLGRCKYFATQGKAAKDIPPEIVDKGCKFWKEKAGKTGKIEGDEE' A
#
# COMPACT_ATOMS: atom_id res chain seq x y z
N MET A 1 9.37 23.68 -2.60
CA MET A 1 8.05 23.14 -2.21
C MET A 1 8.02 21.68 -2.62
N THR A 2 8.30 20.76 -1.71
CA THR A 2 8.09 19.33 -1.97
C THR A 2 7.59 18.72 -0.68
N THR A 3 6.30 18.91 -0.45
CA THR A 3 5.51 18.22 0.56
C THR A 3 5.48 16.74 0.19
N ASP A 4 6.51 16.00 0.60
CA ASP A 4 6.55 14.53 0.52
C ASP A 4 5.76 13.97 1.71
N THR A 5 4.46 14.17 1.67
CA THR A 5 3.55 13.44 2.55
C THR A 5 3.54 12.02 2.01
N VAL A 6 4.17 11.07 2.73
CA VAL A 6 4.06 9.64 2.41
C VAL A 6 2.58 9.31 2.32
N THR A 7 2.07 9.27 1.09
CA THR A 7 0.66 9.04 0.86
C THR A 7 0.47 7.57 1.17
N LYS A 8 -0.32 7.29 2.21
CA LYS A 8 -0.69 5.94 2.64
C LYS A 8 -1.57 5.32 1.56
N SER A 9 -1.04 5.02 0.39
CA SER A 9 -1.74 4.48 -0.77
C SER A 9 -1.34 3.01 -0.96
N CYS A 10 -2.17 2.24 -1.66
CA CYS A 10 -1.81 0.86 -2.00
C CYS A 10 -0.51 0.80 -2.82
N TRP A 11 -0.20 1.83 -3.62
CA TRP A 11 1.06 1.93 -4.37
C TRP A 11 2.32 1.81 -3.50
N THR A 12 2.29 2.39 -2.30
CA THR A 12 3.41 2.39 -1.36
C THR A 12 3.33 1.25 -0.33
N CYS A 13 2.33 0.38 -0.46
CA CYS A 13 2.06 -0.69 0.49
C CYS A 13 2.98 -1.91 0.27
N ASN A 14 3.48 -2.49 1.36
CA ASN A 14 4.23 -3.74 1.37
C ASN A 14 3.45 -4.91 0.77
N PHE A 15 2.13 -4.88 0.94
CA PHE A 15 1.23 -5.92 0.47
C PHE A 15 0.73 -5.68 -0.97
N HIS A 16 1.17 -4.61 -1.63
CA HIS A 16 0.92 -4.44 -3.04
C HIS A 16 1.84 -5.36 -3.85
N ASP A 17 1.20 -6.38 -4.39
CA ASP A 17 1.71 -7.25 -5.44
C ASP A 17 1.26 -6.59 -6.75
N GLY A 18 2.22 -6.32 -7.65
CA GLY A 18 2.05 -5.42 -8.78
C GLY A 18 0.97 -5.83 -9.79
N TRP A 19 0.98 -5.18 -10.95
CA TRP A 19 0.03 -5.48 -12.02
C TRP A 19 0.17 -6.92 -12.50
N GLY A 20 -0.95 -7.65 -12.47
CA GLY A 20 -1.09 -8.98 -13.05
C GLY A 20 -1.89 -8.91 -14.36
N PRO A 21 -1.92 -10.01 -15.14
CA PRO A 21 -2.67 -10.05 -16.40
C PRO A 21 -4.18 -9.78 -16.22
N ASP A 22 -4.72 -10.02 -15.02
CA ASP A 22 -6.14 -9.83 -14.71
C ASP A 22 -6.42 -8.57 -13.86
N THR A 23 -5.43 -7.72 -13.60
CA THR A 23 -5.52 -6.72 -12.52
C THR A 23 -5.00 -5.34 -12.95
N PHE A 24 -5.89 -4.34 -13.00
CA PHE A 24 -5.54 -2.99 -13.46
C PHE A 24 -4.76 -2.16 -12.42
N LEU A 25 -4.93 -2.47 -11.14
CA LEU A 25 -4.34 -1.72 -10.01
C LEU A 25 -3.47 -2.60 -9.10
N GLY A 26 -3.18 -3.81 -9.54
CA GLY A 26 -2.48 -4.83 -8.75
C GLY A 26 -3.37 -5.57 -7.76
N ARG A 27 -2.74 -6.48 -7.02
CA ARG A 27 -3.37 -7.31 -5.99
C ARG A 27 -2.80 -7.01 -4.61
N CYS A 28 -3.67 -7.08 -3.61
CA CYS A 28 -3.33 -7.03 -2.21
C CYS A 28 -3.11 -8.45 -1.69
N LYS A 29 -1.85 -8.79 -1.37
CA LYS A 29 -1.48 -10.08 -0.78
C LYS A 29 -1.60 -10.14 0.75
N TYR A 30 -2.11 -9.09 1.39
CA TYR A 30 -2.36 -9.10 2.84
C TYR A 30 -3.24 -10.29 3.23
N PHE A 31 -4.30 -10.54 2.47
CA PHE A 31 -5.20 -11.67 2.70
C PHE A 31 -4.49 -13.03 2.57
N ALA A 32 -3.49 -13.14 1.69
CA ALA A 32 -2.65 -14.33 1.56
C ALA A 32 -1.85 -14.63 2.83
N THR A 33 -1.40 -13.60 3.56
CA THR A 33 -0.73 -13.80 4.86
C THR A 33 -1.67 -14.34 5.95
N GLN A 34 -2.98 -14.25 5.75
CA GLN A 34 -4.00 -14.82 6.64
C GLN A 34 -4.57 -16.14 6.12
N GLY A 35 -3.95 -16.76 5.11
CA GLY A 35 -4.42 -18.01 4.50
C GLY A 35 -5.64 -17.85 3.59
N LYS A 36 -5.95 -16.63 3.14
CA LYS A 36 -7.02 -16.34 2.17
C LYS A 36 -6.43 -16.03 0.79
N ALA A 37 -7.22 -16.11 -0.27
CA ALA A 37 -6.75 -15.68 -1.58
C ALA A 37 -6.36 -14.19 -1.59
N ALA A 38 -5.30 -13.83 -2.31
CA ALA A 38 -4.99 -12.44 -2.61
C ALA A 38 -6.15 -11.80 -3.36
N LYS A 39 -6.41 -10.52 -3.09
CA LYS A 39 -7.57 -9.81 -3.64
C LYS A 39 -7.13 -8.66 -4.51
N ASP A 40 -7.86 -8.40 -5.59
CA ASP A 40 -7.67 -7.23 -6.43
C ASP A 40 -7.88 -5.93 -5.64
N ILE A 41 -7.03 -4.94 -5.91
CA ILE A 41 -7.11 -3.64 -5.23
C ILE A 41 -8.18 -2.80 -5.94
N PRO A 42 -9.24 -2.37 -5.23
CA PRO A 42 -10.27 -1.55 -5.85
C PRO A 42 -9.79 -0.08 -6.01
N PRO A 43 -10.25 0.62 -7.06
CA PRO A 43 -9.83 2.00 -7.37
C PRO A 43 -10.17 3.01 -6.27
N GLU A 44 -11.23 2.74 -5.51
CA GLU A 44 -11.65 3.58 -4.39
C GLU A 44 -10.64 3.65 -3.23
N ILE A 45 -9.81 2.61 -3.06
CA ILE A 45 -8.80 2.56 -1.99
C ILE A 45 -7.36 2.60 -2.51
N VAL A 46 -7.13 2.47 -3.82
CA VAL A 46 -5.76 2.38 -4.35
C VAL A 46 -4.92 3.61 -4.01
N ASP A 47 -5.52 4.81 -4.09
CA ASP A 47 -4.85 6.07 -3.77
C ASP A 47 -5.00 6.49 -2.30
N LYS A 48 -6.02 5.98 -1.60
CA LYS A 48 -6.29 6.30 -0.18
C LYS A 48 -5.63 5.34 0.82
N GLY A 49 -5.27 4.15 0.35
CA GLY A 49 -4.86 3.00 1.15
C GLY A 49 -5.98 2.43 1.99
N CYS A 50 -5.61 1.49 2.86
CA CYS A 50 -6.52 0.82 3.77
C CYS A 50 -5.91 0.75 5.17
N LYS A 51 -6.73 0.38 6.17
CA LYS A 51 -6.27 0.22 7.55
C LYS A 51 -5.16 -0.84 7.75
N PHE A 52 -4.97 -1.72 6.76
CA PHE A 52 -3.93 -2.75 6.77
C PHE A 52 -2.68 -2.34 6.00
N TRP A 53 -2.60 -1.07 5.55
CA TRP A 53 -1.43 -0.54 4.90
C TRP A 53 -0.20 -0.69 5.79
N LYS A 54 0.88 -1.18 5.20
CA LYS A 54 2.21 -1.22 5.82
C LYS A 54 3.21 -0.70 4.82
N GLU A 55 4.21 0.04 5.29
CA GLU A 55 5.30 0.50 4.44
C GLU A 55 6.10 -0.69 3.87
N LYS A 56 6.47 -0.60 2.59
CA LYS A 56 7.32 -1.60 1.94
C LYS A 56 8.76 -1.41 2.43
N ALA A 57 9.36 -2.45 3.01
CA ALA A 57 10.72 -2.39 3.56
C ALA A 57 11.76 -2.26 2.43
N GLY A 58 12.00 -1.04 1.97
CA GLY A 58 12.91 -0.77 0.85
C GLY A 58 12.80 0.66 0.37
N LYS A 59 13.51 1.56 1.08
CA LYS A 59 13.71 2.99 0.77
C LYS A 59 12.54 3.91 1.12
N THR A 60 12.38 4.22 2.40
CA THR A 60 12.44 5.63 2.82
C THR A 60 12.87 5.69 4.28
N GLY A 61 13.93 6.43 4.54
CA GLY A 61 14.39 6.67 5.91
C GLY A 61 13.56 7.79 6.53
N LYS A 62 13.31 7.63 7.83
CA LYS A 62 12.84 8.62 8.83
C LYS A 62 11.36 9.03 8.70
N ILE A 63 10.44 8.64 9.58
CA ILE A 63 10.32 8.91 11.03
C ILE A 63 10.67 10.35 11.42
N GLU A 64 9.66 11.21 11.55
CA GLU A 64 9.35 11.95 12.77
C GLU A 64 8.06 12.76 12.54
N GLY A 65 7.15 12.70 13.50
CA GLY A 65 5.87 13.38 13.49
C GLY A 65 5.28 13.20 14.87
N ASP A 66 5.88 13.90 15.83
CA ASP A 66 5.32 14.19 17.14
C ASP A 66 4.85 15.66 17.12
N GLU A 67 3.73 15.89 17.81
CA GLU A 67 3.11 17.15 18.27
C GLU A 67 3.96 18.44 18.22
N GLU A 68 3.45 19.67 18.02
CA GLU A 68 2.15 20.31 18.29
C GLU A 68 2.05 21.59 17.43
#